data_AF-A0A7D6IUV8-F1
#
_entry.id   AF-A0A7D6IUV8-F1
#
_cell.length_a   1.000
_cell.length_b   1.000
_cell.length_c   1.000
_cell.angle_alpha   90.00
_cell.angle_beta   90.00
_cell.angle_gamma   90.00
#
_symmetry.space_group_name_H-M   'P 1'
#
loop_
_entity.id
_entity.type
_entity.pdbx_description
1 polymer ?
#
loop_
_entity_poly.entity_id
_entity_poly.type
_entity_poly.pdbx_seq_one_letter_code
_entity_poly.pdbx_strand_id
1 'polypeptide(L)'
;SQKENEEACTILKRALRNLVGQGIIRSRDDLIRILSEENFEITDVTAQSITLCAPDEPENRVTLDGWLFSAGFSLSVPADHPELWTVSGNTTSAGEGEHP
;
A
#
# COMPACT_ATOMS: atom_id res chain seq x y z
N SER A 1 8.94 -23.61 -2.58
CA SER A 1 8.27 -23.76 -3.88
C SER A 1 7.62 -22.45 -4.30
N GLN A 2 7.55 -22.13 -5.60
CA GLN A 2 6.99 -20.87 -6.12
C GLN A 2 5.58 -20.56 -5.59
N LYS A 3 4.79 -21.61 -5.32
CA LYS A 3 3.45 -21.55 -4.72
C LYS A 3 3.41 -21.02 -3.28
N GLU A 4 4.40 -21.36 -2.46
CA GLU A 4 4.48 -20.91 -1.06
C GLU A 4 4.76 -19.40 -0.98
N ASN A 5 5.58 -18.87 -1.90
CA ASN A 5 5.81 -17.44 -2.02
C ASN A 5 4.51 -16.71 -2.45
N GLU A 6 3.77 -17.26 -3.41
CA GLU A 6 2.49 -16.70 -3.86
C GLU A 6 1.43 -16.63 -2.74
N GLU A 7 1.37 -17.68 -1.91
CA GLU A 7 0.51 -17.73 -0.72
C GLU A 7 0.96 -16.70 0.34
N ALA A 8 2.25 -16.62 0.63
CA ALA A 8 2.81 -15.64 1.56
C ALA A 8 2.54 -14.19 1.11
N CYS A 9 2.72 -13.90 -0.19
CA CYS A 9 2.41 -12.61 -0.79
C CYS A 9 0.93 -12.27 -0.66
N THR A 10 0.04 -13.25 -0.85
CA THR A 10 -1.41 -13.07 -0.69
C THR A 10 -1.78 -12.73 0.75
N ILE A 11 -1.18 -13.45 1.72
CA ILE A 11 -1.39 -13.21 3.15
C ILE A 11 -0.89 -11.82 3.54
N LEU A 12 0.32 -11.44 3.10
CA LEU A 12 0.91 -10.12 3.35
C LEU A 12 0.04 -8.99 2.77
N LYS A 13 -0.37 -9.10 1.49
CA LYS A 13 -1.27 -8.13 0.85
C LYS A 13 -2.62 -8.02 1.59
N ARG A 14 -3.10 -9.10 2.23
CA ARG A 14 -4.32 -9.07 3.03
C ARG A 14 -4.11 -8.40 4.38
N ALA A 15 -3.01 -8.70 5.07
CA ALA A 15 -2.65 -8.07 6.33
C ALA A 15 -2.47 -6.55 6.18
N LEU A 16 -1.70 -6.11 5.19
CA LEU A 16 -1.50 -4.68 4.91
C LEU A 16 -2.81 -3.97 4.60
N ARG A 17 -3.70 -4.57 3.80
CA ARG A 17 -5.05 -4.01 3.56
C ARG A 17 -5.88 -3.88 4.84
N ASN A 18 -5.76 -4.83 5.77
CA ASN A 18 -6.45 -4.75 7.04
C ASN A 18 -5.91 -3.60 7.93
N LEU A 19 -4.59 -3.40 7.94
CA LEU A 19 -3.95 -2.28 8.66
C LEU A 19 -4.34 -0.92 8.07
N VAL A 20 -4.49 -0.85 6.75
CA VAL A 20 -5.02 0.34 6.04
C VAL A 20 -6.47 0.59 6.43
N GLY A 21 -7.31 -0.44 6.46
CA GLY A 21 -8.71 -0.34 6.88
C GLY A 21 -8.90 0.09 8.34
N GLN A 22 -7.93 -0.21 9.20
CA GLN A 22 -7.86 0.26 10.59
C GLN A 22 -7.26 1.67 10.73
N GLY A 23 -6.79 2.28 9.63
CA GLY A 23 -6.14 3.58 9.65
C GLY A 23 -4.77 3.58 10.33
N ILE A 24 -4.12 2.41 10.47
CA ILE A 24 -2.76 2.26 11.00
C ILE A 24 -1.76 2.66 9.91
N ILE A 25 -1.91 2.10 8.71
CA ILE A 25 -1.15 2.49 7.53
C ILE A 25 -1.89 3.63 6.85
N ARG A 26 -1.32 4.84 6.90
CA ARG A 26 -1.90 6.01 6.24
C ARG A 26 -1.10 6.47 5.04
N SER A 27 0.14 6.03 4.91
CA SER A 27 1.04 6.48 3.86
C SER A 27 1.95 5.34 3.43
N ARG A 28 2.64 5.53 2.30
CA ARG A 28 3.68 4.60 1.86
C ARG A 28 4.80 4.49 2.90
N ASP A 29 5.15 5.59 3.57
CA ASP A 29 6.15 5.61 4.64
C ASP A 29 5.74 4.76 5.85
N ASP A 30 4.46 4.79 6.24
CA ASP A 30 3.96 3.88 7.29
C ASP A 30 4.07 2.42 6.87
N LEU A 31 3.79 2.12 5.60
CA LEU A 31 3.90 0.78 5.06
C LEU A 31 5.36 0.29 5.09
N ILE A 32 6.31 1.12 4.64
CA ILE A 32 7.75 0.84 4.68
C ILE A 32 8.23 0.62 6.13
N ARG A 33 7.75 1.45 7.05
CA ARG A 33 8.08 1.34 8.48
C ARG A 33 7.60 0.01 9.05
N ILE A 34 6.33 -0.35 8.85
CA ILE A 34 5.77 -1.62 9.35
C ILE A 34 6.48 -2.82 8.74
N LEU A 35 6.76 -2.80 7.44
CA LEU A 35 7.52 -3.89 6.81
C LEU A 35 8.91 -4.06 7.44
N SER A 36 9.58 -2.95 7.74
CA SER A 36 10.89 -2.98 8.41
C SER A 36 10.77 -3.46 9.86
N GLU A 37 9.70 -3.08 10.58
CA GLU A 37 9.41 -3.56 11.94
C GLU A 37 9.11 -5.06 11.98
N GLU A 38 8.44 -5.59 10.96
CA GLU A 38 8.13 -7.01 10.78
C GLU A 38 9.32 -7.83 10.22
N ASN A 39 10.53 -7.27 10.27
CA ASN A 39 11.78 -7.94 9.91
C ASN A 39 11.86 -8.29 8.40
N PHE A 40 11.19 -7.53 7.53
CA PHE A 40 11.40 -7.60 6.09
C PHE A 40 12.47 -6.61 5.64
N GLU A 41 13.31 -7.04 4.70
CA GLU A 41 14.30 -6.18 4.06
C GLU A 41 13.72 -5.61 2.76
N ILE A 42 13.64 -4.28 2.67
CA ILE A 42 13.17 -3.58 1.47
C ILE A 42 14.37 -3.40 0.55
N THR A 43 14.30 -4.03 -0.61
CA THR A 43 15.41 -4.10 -1.56
C THR A 43 15.23 -3.18 -2.76
N ASP A 44 14.00 -2.76 -3.06
CA ASP A 44 13.71 -1.78 -4.11
C ASP A 44 12.40 -1.04 -3.83
N VAL A 45 12.34 0.26 -4.14
CA VAL A 45 11.13 1.07 -4.01
C VAL A 45 10.98 1.89 -5.27
N THR A 46 9.90 1.65 -6.01
CA THR A 46 9.56 2.41 -7.22
C THR A 46 8.41 3.39 -6.94
N ALA A 47 7.98 4.11 -7.98
CA ALA A 47 6.80 4.97 -7.89
C ALA A 47 5.50 4.18 -7.70
N GLN A 48 5.45 2.89 -8.06
CA GLN A 48 4.22 2.09 -8.11
C GLN A 48 4.31 0.75 -7.36
N SER A 49 5.50 0.38 -6.88
CA SER A 49 5.75 -0.90 -6.23
C SER A 49 6.84 -0.82 -5.18
N ILE A 50 6.82 -1.79 -4.27
CA ILE A 50 7.85 -2.02 -3.26
C ILE A 50 8.30 -3.47 -3.37
N THR A 51 9.60 -3.71 -3.47
CA THR A 51 10.19 -5.05 -3.49
C THR A 51 10.89 -5.31 -2.18
N LEU A 52 10.60 -6.46 -1.59
CA LEU A 52 11.12 -6.86 -0.29
C LEU A 52 11.45 -8.36 -0.26
N CYS A 53 12.26 -8.77 0.70
CA CYS A 53 12.57 -10.17 0.99
C CYS A 53 12.69 -10.39 2.50
N ALA A 54 12.64 -11.64 2.93
CA ALA A 54 13.06 -11.98 4.28
C ALA A 54 14.60 -11.93 4.34
N PRO A 55 15.21 -11.45 5.43
CA PRO A 55 16.66 -11.37 5.56
C PRO A 55 17.33 -12.76 5.60
N ASP A 56 16.58 -13.80 6.00
CA ASP A 56 17.03 -15.19 5.96
C ASP A 56 16.98 -15.79 4.54
N GLU A 57 16.12 -15.23 3.67
CA GLU A 57 15.91 -15.68 2.30
C GLU A 57 16.01 -14.51 1.30
N PRO A 58 17.19 -13.89 1.13
CA PRO A 58 17.37 -12.71 0.28
C PRO A 58 17.15 -12.99 -1.22
N GLU A 59 17.29 -14.25 -1.63
CA GLU A 59 16.96 -14.72 -2.97
C GLU A 59 15.45 -14.72 -3.26
N ASN A 60 14.63 -14.78 -2.22
CA ASN A 60 13.17 -14.91 -2.33
C ASN A 60 12.49 -13.53 -2.31
N ARG A 61 12.68 -12.77 -3.39
CA ARG A 61 12.19 -11.40 -3.52
C ARG A 61 10.71 -11.37 -3.93
N VAL A 62 9.93 -10.56 -3.23
CA VAL A 62 8.51 -10.34 -3.47
C VAL A 62 8.29 -8.89 -3.89
N THR A 63 7.65 -8.69 -5.02
CA THR A 63 7.23 -7.35 -5.47
C THR A 63 5.77 -7.12 -5.12
N LEU A 64 5.52 -6.11 -4.31
CA LEU A 64 4.19 -5.62 -3.96
C LEU A 64 3.85 -4.43 -4.86
N ASP A 65 2.93 -4.66 -5.79
CA ASP A 65 2.44 -3.68 -6.75
C ASP A 65 0.98 -3.28 -6.44
N GLY A 66 0.62 -2.07 -6.87
CA GLY A 66 -0.74 -1.55 -6.78
C GLY A 66 -0.81 -0.18 -6.12
N TRP A 67 -2.01 0.43 -6.15
CA TRP A 67 -2.20 1.80 -5.65
C TRP A 67 -1.69 2.00 -4.22
N LEU A 68 -1.92 1.03 -3.33
CA LEU A 68 -1.46 1.04 -1.94
C LEU A 68 0.06 1.17 -1.78
N PHE A 69 0.84 0.62 -2.72
CA PHE A 69 2.30 0.61 -2.70
C PHE A 69 2.90 1.73 -3.52
N SER A 70 2.06 2.53 -4.18
CA SER A 70 2.49 3.66 -4.99
C SER A 70 2.86 4.86 -4.13
N ALA A 71 3.71 5.75 -4.68
CA ALA A 71 4.06 7.01 -4.04
C ALA A 71 2.86 7.93 -3.79
N GLY A 72 1.75 7.74 -4.52
CA GLY A 72 0.52 8.52 -4.39
C GLY A 72 -0.43 8.02 -3.30
N PHE A 73 -0.10 6.93 -2.60
CA PHE A 73 -0.93 6.43 -1.51
C PHE A 73 -0.80 7.32 -0.28
N SER A 74 -1.90 7.98 0.05
CA SER A 74 -2.06 8.70 1.31
C SER A 74 -3.53 8.69 1.73
N LEU A 75 -3.80 8.23 2.94
CA LEU A 75 -5.07 8.39 3.62
C LEU A 75 -5.02 9.67 4.44
N SER A 76 -5.74 10.69 3.96
CA SER A 76 -5.99 11.87 4.76
C SER A 76 -7.10 11.54 5.75
N VAL A 77 -6.82 11.64 7.05
CA VAL A 77 -7.87 11.58 8.07
C VAL A 77 -8.58 12.94 8.01
N PRO A 78 -9.87 13.03 7.61
CA PRO A 78 -10.58 14.28 7.78
C PRO A 78 -10.63 14.55 9.29
N ALA A 79 -10.03 15.66 9.73
CA ALA A 79 -9.86 16.01 11.14
C ALA A 79 -11.19 16.19 11.90
N ASP A 80 -12.35 16.05 11.24
CA ASP A 80 -13.65 16.39 11.79
C ASP A 80 -14.72 15.28 11.66
N HIS A 81 -14.47 14.18 10.91
CA HIS A 81 -15.50 13.16 10.70
C HIS A 81 -14.92 11.73 10.55
N PRO A 82 -14.90 10.91 11.63
CA PRO A 82 -14.39 9.54 11.59
C PRO A 82 -15.23 8.55 10.75
N GLU A 83 -16.32 8.98 10.11
CA GLU A 83 -17.27 8.10 9.41
C GLU A 83 -17.16 8.10 7.87
N LEU A 84 -16.29 8.93 7.27
CA LEU A 84 -16.19 9.08 5.82
C LEU A 84 -14.80 8.69 5.29
N TRP A 85 -14.59 7.38 5.14
CA TRP A 85 -13.50 6.81 4.35
C TRP A 85 -13.75 7.09 2.86
N THR A 86 -13.42 8.30 2.41
CA THR A 86 -13.35 8.57 0.97
C THR A 86 -11.98 8.13 0.48
N VAL A 87 -11.91 6.96 -0.16
CA VAL A 87 -10.79 6.64 -1.04
C VAL A 87 -10.75 7.74 -2.10
N SER A 88 -9.79 8.66 -1.98
CA SER A 88 -9.45 9.61 -3.06
C SER A 88 -8.80 8.82 -4.20
N GLY A 89 -9.63 8.09 -4.93
CA GLY A 89 -9.35 7.69 -6.30
C GLY A 89 -9.38 8.95 -7.15
N ASN A 90 -8.31 9.17 -7.92
CA ASN A 90 -8.13 10.25 -8.87
C ASN A 90 -9.45 10.71 -9.54
N THR A 91 -9.85 11.96 -9.33
CA THR A 91 -10.83 12.60 -10.19
C THR A 91 -10.11 13.02 -11.45
N THR A 92 -10.34 12.27 -12.55
CA THR A 92 -10.11 12.85 -13.87
C THR A 92 -11.08 14.01 -14.01
N SER A 93 -10.54 15.24 -13.96
CA SER A 93 -11.23 16.45 -14.36
C SER A 93 -11.65 16.34 -15.83
N ALA A 94 -12.94 16.16 -16.07
CA ALA A 94 -13.62 16.66 -17.25
C ALA A 94 -14.64 17.66 -16.68
N GLY A 95 -14.45 18.96 -16.86
CA GLY A 95 -14.61 19.61 -18.15
C GLY A 95 -15.93 20.36 -18.08
N GLU A 96 -15.82 21.68 -18.00
CA GLU A 96 -16.83 22.72 -17.88
C GLU A 96 -18.05 22.55 -18.82
N GLY A 97 -19.21 23.09 -18.43
CA GLY A 97 -20.26 23.40 -19.40
C GLY A 97 -21.71 23.47 -18.89
N GLU A 98 -22.04 24.59 -18.26
CA GLU A 98 -23.21 25.45 -18.55
C GLU A 98 -24.65 24.88 -18.57
N HIS A 99 -25.48 25.44 -17.68
CA HIS A 99 -26.95 25.38 -17.64
C HIS A 99 -27.58 26.22 -18.77
N PRO A 100 -28.84 25.93 -19.13
CA PRO A 100 -29.93 26.80 -18.64
C PRO A 100 -31.04 26.05 -17.89
#